data_AF-A0A8T5Q358-F1
#
_entry.id   AF-A0A8T5Q358-F1
#
_cell.length_a   1.000
_cell.length_b   1.000
_cell.length_c   1.000
_cell.angle_alpha   90.00
_cell.angle_beta   90.00
_cell.angle_gamma   90.00
#
_symmetry.space_group_name_H-M   'P 1'
#
loop_
_entity.id
_entity.type
_entity.pdbx_description
1 polymer ?
#
loop_
_entity_poly.entity_id
_entity_poly.type
_entity_poly.pdbx_seq_one_letter_code
_entity_poly.pdbx_strand_id
1 'polypeptide(L)' 'MKLRIKEIKSMAAEDLKGKLEELRKDLIKQNAQIATGTTPKNPGQVKQIKKTIARILTVMKTKESKQ' A
#
# COMPACT_ATOMS: atom_id res chain seq x y z
N MET A 1 -0.82 -4.63 -9.34
CA MET A 1 0.66 -4.61 -9.45
C MET A 1 1.24 -4.94 -8.08
N LYS A 2 2.14 -5.92 -7.96
CA LYS A 2 2.64 -6.42 -6.66
C LYS A 2 4.01 -5.80 -6.39
N LEU A 3 4.08 -4.78 -5.53
CA LEU A 3 5.37 -4.26 -5.07
C LEU A 3 6.13 -5.36 -4.31
N ARG A 4 7.38 -5.60 -4.70
CA ARG A 4 8.27 -6.55 -4.03
C ARG A 4 8.90 -5.89 -2.81
N ILE A 5 9.14 -6.68 -1.76
CA ILE A 5 9.73 -6.20 -0.51
C ILE A 5 11.13 -5.59 -0.73
N LYS A 6 11.88 -6.11 -1.72
CA LYS A 6 13.21 -5.57 -2.07
C LYS A 6 13.13 -4.10 -2.51
N GLU A 7 12.18 -3.75 -3.36
CA GLU A 7 11.97 -2.37 -3.82
C GLU A 7 11.56 -1.47 -2.64
N ILE A 8 10.65 -1.93 -1.79
CA ILE A 8 10.21 -1.20 -0.59
C ILE A 8 11.40 -0.96 0.37
N LYS A 9 12.32 -1.92 0.53
CA LYS A 9 13.52 -1.74 1.35
C LYS A 9 14.51 -0.73 0.77
N SER A 10 14.68 -0.71 -0.55
CA SER A 10 15.59 0.20 -1.25
C SER A 10 15.11 1.65 -1.28
N MET A 11 13.82 1.92 -1.11
CA MET A 11 13.27 3.28 -1.08
C MET A 11 13.64 4.04 0.21
N ALA A 12 13.77 5.36 0.12
CA ALA A 12 13.98 6.23 1.28
C ALA A 12 12.74 6.30 2.18
N ALA A 13 12.91 6.72 3.44
CA ALA A 13 11.80 6.80 4.39
C ALA A 13 10.71 7.80 3.93
N GLU A 14 11.13 8.89 3.27
CA GLU A 14 10.24 9.92 2.72
C GLU A 14 9.43 9.38 1.52
N ASP A 15 10.10 8.69 0.58
CA ASP A 15 9.43 8.02 -0.53
C ASP A 15 8.42 6.97 -0.06
N LEU A 16 8.75 6.24 1.01
CA LEU A 16 7.85 5.25 1.61
C LEU A 16 6.61 5.90 2.21
N LYS A 17 6.75 7.06 2.87
CA LYS A 17 5.61 7.85 3.35
C LYS A 17 4.74 8.35 2.20
N GLY A 18 5.34 8.92 1.15
CA GLY A 18 4.58 9.38 -0.03
C GLY A 18 3.78 8.24 -0.66
N LYS A 19 4.41 7.08 -0.83
CA LYS A 19 3.75 5.89 -1.40
C LYS A 19 2.66 5.33 -0.50
N LEU A 20 2.83 5.40 0.83
CA LEU A 20 1.81 5.01 1.80
C LEU A 20 0.55 5.87 1.63
N GLU A 21 0.71 7.18 1.48
CA GLU A 21 -0.41 8.11 1.28
C GLU A 21 -1.13 7.87 -0.05
N GLU A 22 -0.39 7.66 -1.13
CA GLU A 22 -0.98 7.30 -2.43
C GLU A 22 -1.80 6.01 -2.33
N LEU A 23 -1.25 4.96 -1.72
CA LEU A 23 -1.95 3.68 -1.54
C LEU A 23 -3.20 3.80 -0.66
N ARG A 24 -3.18 4.69 0.34
CA ARG A 24 -4.37 4.99 1.16
C ARG A 24 -5.44 5.70 0.34
N LYS A 25 -5.07 6.69 -0.48
CA LYS A 25 -6.01 7.36 -1.41
C LYS A 25 -6.63 6.38 -2.39
N ASP A 26 -5.82 5.48 -2.95
CA ASP A 26 -6.29 4.44 -3.87
C ASP A 26 -7.27 3.48 -3.17
N LEU A 27 -6.96 3.08 -1.93
CA LEU A 27 -7.84 2.24 -1.12
C LEU A 27 -9.21 2.89 -0.88
N ILE A 28 -9.24 4.19 -0.60
CA ILE A 28 -10.50 4.94 -0.39
C ILE A 28 -11.32 4.97 -1.68
N LYS A 29 -10.70 5.26 -2.82
CA LYS A 29 -11.37 5.25 -4.13
C LYS A 29 -11.95 3.87 -4.45
N GLN A 30 -11.18 2.80 -4.21
CA GLN A 30 -11.63 1.43 -4.42
C GLN A 30 -12.79 1.06 -3.49
N ASN A 31 -12.72 1.43 -2.21
CA ASN A 31 -13.81 1.21 -1.27
C ASN A 31 -15.07 2.00 -1.65
N ALA A 32 -14.93 3.24 -2.11
CA ALA A 32 -16.06 4.03 -2.60
C ALA A 32 -16.72 3.36 -3.80
N GLN A 33 -15.94 2.86 -4.76
CA GLN A 33 -16.45 2.12 -5.92
C GLN A 33 -17.16 0.80 -5.54
N ILE A 34 -16.66 0.12 -4.51
CA ILE A 34 -17.31 -1.08 -3.95
C ILE A 34 -18.63 -0.69 -3.26
N ALA A 35 -18.63 0.40 -2.49
CA ALA A 35 -19.81 0.90 -1.77
C ALA A 35 -20.92 1.37 -2.72
N THR A 36 -20.56 1.91 -3.90
CA THR A 36 -21.52 2.28 -4.95
C THR A 36 -22.11 1.08 -5.69
N GLY A 37 -21.86 -0.15 -5.23
CA GLY A 37 -22.43 -1.38 -5.80
C GLY A 37 -21.90 -1.71 -7.20
N THR A 38 -20.83 -1.04 -7.63
CA THR A 38 -20.26 -1.23 -8.96
C THR A 38 -19.37 -2.45 -8.93
N THR A 39 -19.62 -3.44 -9.80
CA THR A 39 -18.84 -4.67 -9.86
C THR A 39 -17.34 -4.33 -9.95
N PRO A 40 -16.55 -4.68 -8.93
CA PRO A 40 -15.13 -4.35 -8.93
C PRO A 40 -14.46 -5.10 -10.08
N LYS A 41 -13.84 -4.38 -11.02
CA LYS A 41 -13.08 -5.00 -12.12
C LYS A 41 -12.04 -6.01 -11.61
N ASN A 42 -11.47 -5.75 -10.44
CA ASN A 42 -10.49 -6.62 -9.79
C ASN A 42 -10.78 -6.78 -8.28
N PRO A 43 -11.51 -7.82 -7.84
CA PRO A 43 -11.78 -8.06 -6.41
C PRO A 43 -10.48 -8.28 -5.60
N GLY A 44 -9.39 -8.68 -6.25
CA GLY A 44 -8.07 -8.85 -5.61
C GLY A 44 -7.29 -7.55 -5.36
N GLN A 45 -7.70 -6.41 -5.95
CA GLN A 45 -6.91 -5.17 -5.90
C GLN A 45 -6.85 -4.59 -4.49
N VAL A 46 -7.99 -4.50 -3.79
CA VAL A 46 -8.05 -4.04 -2.39
C VAL A 46 -7.15 -4.88 -1.49
N LYS A 47 -7.15 -6.21 -1.67
CA LYS A 47 -6.28 -7.12 -0.92
C LYS A 47 -4.80 -6.89 -1.23
N GLN A 48 -4.46 -6.58 -2.49
CA GLN A 48 -3.08 -6.22 -2.88
C GLN A 48 -2.62 -4.90 -2.28
N ILE A 49 -3.49 -3.87 -2.28
CA ILE A 49 -3.20 -2.56 -1.70
C ILE A 49 -2.95 -2.69 -0.20
N LYS A 50 -3.86 -3.36 0.52
CA LYS A 50 -3.71 -3.62 1.97
C LYS A 50 -2.41 -4.36 2.29
N LYS A 51 -2.05 -5.39 1.51
CA LYS A 51 -0.78 -6.11 1.69
C LYS A 51 0.44 -5.23 1.42
N THR A 52 0.36 -4.32 0.45
CA THR A 52 1.46 -3.40 0.13
C THR A 52 1.65 -2.38 1.25
N ILE A 53 0.56 -1.79 1.76
CA ILE A 53 0.58 -0.89 2.92
C ILE A 53 1.23 -1.59 4.13
N ALA A 54 0.80 -2.82 4.45
CA ALA A 54 1.37 -3.58 5.56
C ALA A 54 2.88 -3.78 5.40
N ARG A 55 3.36 -4.14 4.19
CA ARG A 55 4.80 -4.29 3.92
C ARG A 55 5.58 -2.99 4.10
N ILE A 56 5.04 -1.85 3.63
CA ILE A 56 5.67 -0.54 3.80
C ILE A 56 5.83 -0.22 5.28
N LEU A 57 4.75 -0.37 6.06
CA LEU A 57 4.77 -0.13 7.50
C LEU A 57 5.76 -1.03 8.23
N THR A 58 5.81 -2.33 7.88
CA THR A 58 6.80 -3.26 8.44
C THR A 58 8.23 -2.80 8.12
N VAL A 59 8.50 -2.41 6.87
CA VAL A 59 9.85 -1.95 6.48
C VAL A 59 10.23 -0.68 7.23
N MET A 60 9.32 0.31 7.32
CA MET A 60 9.54 1.53 8.09
C MET A 60 9.88 1.21 9.55
N LYS A 61 9.07 0.38 10.21
CA LYS A 61 9.32 -0.05 11.59
C LYS A 61 10.66 -0.76 11.76
N THR A 62 11.03 -1.63 10.83
CA THR A 62 12.35 -2.31 10.87
C THR A 62 13.54 -1.38 10.59
N LYS A 63 13.34 -0.26 9.89
CA LYS A 63 14.37 0.77 9.72
C LYS A 63 14.51 1.60 10.99
N GLU A 64 13.38 2.00 11.60
CA GLU A 64 13.36 2.73 12.87
C GLU A 64 13.97 1.94 14.04
N SER A 65 13.70 0.63 14.14
CA SER A 65 14.26 -0.21 15.22
C SER A 65 15.71 -0.65 14.98
N LYS A 66 16.32 -0.33 13.84
CA LYS A 66 17.73 -0.60 13.54
C LYS A 66 18.61 0.66 13.64
N GLN A 67 18.01 1.77 14.07
CA GLN A 67 18.67 3.04 14.28
C GLN A 67 19.18 3.16 15.71
#